data_AF-A0A258LES8-F1
#
_entry.id   AF-A0A258LES8-F1
#
_cell.length_a   1.000
_cell.length_b   1.000
_cell.length_c   1.000
_cell.angle_alpha   90.00
_cell.angle_beta   90.00
_cell.angle_gamma   90.00
#
_symmetry.space_group_name_H-M   'P 1'
#
loop_
_entity.id
_entity.type
_entity.pdbx_description
1 polymer ?
#
loop_
_entity_poly.entity_id
_entity_poly.type
_entity_poly.pdbx_seq_one_letter_code
_entity_poly.pdbx_strand_id
1 'polypeptide(L)'
;MTVSKNEISPNTWARIGGLSYLIIIVAGAAGELLIRNKIIVSNDPASTAQNLLNNALLWRIGIAGDLIMHVCDLFLSIAYFQLFRVVNRPLARLSLFFGLMQTAVLIANKLNLVMPLLYLEHADKLHSFSLSQLQEMAFLSIQAHDYGFGIGLIFFGFACLIDAYLIIQSGFLPKFLGWFIGLAGICYLINSFTLLLAPSYSPQVFPVVMPIIFLSELSVCLWLLIKGVKMEKTG
;
A
#
# COMPACT_ATOMS: atom_id res chain seq x y z
N MET A 1 -13.05 18.51 -33.57
CA MET A 1 -12.62 18.85 -32.19
C MET A 1 -11.11 18.87 -32.19
N THR A 2 -10.52 20.02 -31.91
CA THR A 2 -9.06 20.23 -31.87
C THR A 2 -8.46 19.39 -30.76
N VAL A 3 -7.68 18.38 -31.11
CA VAL A 3 -6.84 17.64 -30.16
C VAL A 3 -5.85 18.64 -29.58
N SER A 4 -6.01 18.98 -28.30
CA SER A 4 -5.10 19.88 -27.60
C SER A 4 -3.69 19.27 -27.63
N LYS A 5 -2.70 20.06 -28.07
CA LYS A 5 -1.29 19.70 -28.25
C LYS A 5 -0.54 19.40 -26.92
N ASN A 6 -1.24 19.36 -25.79
CA ASN A 6 -0.69 19.27 -24.43
C ASN A 6 -1.09 18.01 -23.65
N GLU A 7 -1.71 17.00 -24.28
CA GLU A 7 -2.02 15.75 -23.57
C GLU A 7 -0.77 14.88 -23.39
N ILE A 8 -0.43 14.57 -22.13
CA ILE A 8 0.66 13.67 -21.75
C ILE A 8 0.44 12.31 -22.43
N SER A 9 1.50 11.77 -23.05
CA SER A 9 1.41 10.53 -23.84
C SER A 9 1.02 9.32 -22.97
N PRO A 10 0.34 8.31 -23.54
CA PRO A 10 0.07 7.03 -22.87
C PRO A 10 1.28 6.40 -22.19
N ASN A 11 2.43 6.40 -22.88
CA ASN A 11 3.67 5.83 -22.35
C ASN A 11 4.26 6.66 -21.22
N THR A 12 4.03 7.97 -21.21
CA THR A 12 4.42 8.80 -20.07
C THR A 12 3.59 8.44 -18.83
N TRP A 13 2.28 8.25 -18.97
CA TRP A 13 1.44 7.76 -17.87
C TRP A 13 1.84 6.36 -17.40
N ALA A 14 2.16 5.46 -18.33
CA ALA A 14 2.67 4.13 -17.98
C ALA A 14 3.97 4.23 -17.17
N ARG A 15 4.92 5.09 -17.56
CA ARG A 15 6.17 5.30 -16.82
C ARG A 15 5.97 5.95 -15.47
N ILE A 16 5.07 6.94 -15.37
CA ILE A 16 4.69 7.54 -14.07
C ILE A 16 4.11 6.47 -13.15
N GLY A 17 3.18 5.65 -13.67
CA GLY A 17 2.61 4.52 -12.94
C GLY A 17 3.69 3.53 -12.50
N GLY A 18 4.53 3.05 -13.43
CA GLY A 18 5.60 2.09 -13.14
C GLY A 18 6.64 2.62 -12.14
N LEU A 19 7.05 3.88 -12.23
CA LEU A 19 7.98 4.48 -11.28
C LEU A 19 7.33 4.64 -9.89
N SER A 20 6.07 5.09 -9.84
CA SER A 20 5.32 5.20 -8.59
C SER A 20 5.20 3.82 -7.94
N TYR A 21 4.89 2.79 -8.73
CA TYR A 21 4.78 1.42 -8.25
C TYR A 21 6.10 0.89 -7.71
N LEU A 22 7.22 1.18 -8.37
CA LEU A 22 8.55 0.79 -7.92
C LEU A 22 8.90 1.44 -6.58
N ILE A 23 8.62 2.73 -6.43
CA ILE A 23 8.84 3.45 -5.17
C ILE A 23 8.00 2.82 -4.06
N ILE A 24 6.75 2.47 -4.33
CA ILE A 24 5.86 1.81 -3.36
C ILE A 24 6.46 0.48 -2.88
N ILE A 25 6.86 -0.38 -3.82
CA ILE A 25 7.44 -1.70 -3.51
C ILE A 25 8.72 -1.55 -2.68
N VAL A 26 9.63 -0.65 -3.09
CA VAL A 26 10.91 -0.45 -2.40
C VAL A 26 10.70 0.17 -1.02
N ALA A 27 9.83 1.17 -0.90
CA ALA A 27 9.53 1.82 0.38
C ALA A 27 8.85 0.85 1.34
N GLY A 28 7.87 0.07 0.87
CA GLY A 28 7.20 -0.95 1.68
C GLY A 28 8.17 -2.03 2.17
N ALA A 29 9.02 -2.55 1.28
CA ALA A 29 10.04 -3.53 1.65
C ALA A 29 11.07 -2.96 2.64
N ALA A 30 11.52 -1.72 2.44
CA ALA A 30 12.44 -1.06 3.36
C ALA A 30 11.81 -0.80 4.74
N GLY A 31 10.55 -0.36 4.78
CA GLY A 31 9.81 -0.13 6.01
C GLY A 31 9.66 -1.40 6.85
N GLU A 32 9.34 -2.52 6.20
CA GLU A 32 9.22 -3.81 6.88
C GLU A 32 10.60 -4.36 7.33
N LEU A 33 11.53 -4.48 6.39
CA LEU A 33 12.77 -5.21 6.60
C LEU A 33 13.81 -4.43 7.42
N LEU A 34 13.88 -3.11 7.25
CA LEU A 34 14.94 -2.29 7.86
C LEU A 34 14.47 -1.56 9.12
N ILE A 35 13.17 -1.31 9.27
CA ILE A 35 12.61 -0.49 10.36
C ILE A 35 11.83 -1.37 11.33
N ARG A 36 10.75 -2.01 10.87
CA ARG A 36 9.85 -2.80 11.75
C ARG A 36 10.56 -4.00 12.37
N ASN A 37 11.27 -4.81 11.57
CA ASN A 37 12.05 -5.95 12.07
C ASN A 37 13.15 -5.58 13.06
N LYS A 38 13.64 -4.34 13.05
CA LYS A 38 14.67 -3.85 13.98
C LYS A 38 14.06 -3.37 15.30
N ILE A 39 12.82 -2.89 15.28
CA ILE A 39 12.21 -2.19 16.42
C ILE A 39 11.21 -3.09 17.17
N ILE A 40 10.40 -3.85 16.44
CA ILE A 40 9.30 -4.63 17.02
C ILE A 40 9.82 -5.97 17.51
N VAL A 41 9.59 -6.25 18.80
CA VAL A 41 9.86 -7.55 19.41
C VAL A 41 8.53 -8.23 19.70
N SER A 42 8.30 -9.39 19.07
CA SER A 42 7.04 -10.11 19.18
C SER A 42 6.69 -10.44 20.63
N ASN A 43 5.49 -10.04 21.06
CA ASN A 43 4.97 -10.25 22.41
C ASN A 43 5.82 -9.65 23.54
N ASP A 44 6.66 -8.64 23.23
CA ASP A 44 7.46 -7.92 24.23
C ASP A 44 7.33 -6.39 24.07
N PRO A 45 6.31 -5.80 24.72
CA PRO A 45 6.08 -4.36 24.72
C PRO A 45 7.24 -3.54 25.29
N ALA A 46 7.92 -4.06 26.32
CA ALA A 46 9.01 -3.37 27.00
C ALA A 46 10.25 -3.26 26.09
N SER A 47 10.68 -4.37 25.50
CA SER A 47 11.79 -4.38 24.54
C SER A 47 11.46 -3.58 23.28
N THR A 48 10.23 -3.67 22.78
CA THR A 48 9.77 -2.85 21.64
C THR A 48 9.88 -1.36 21.94
N ALA A 49 9.40 -0.93 23.11
CA ALA A 49 9.47 0.47 23.52
C ALA A 49 10.92 0.96 23.68
N GLN A 50 11.80 0.13 24.27
CA GLN A 50 13.21 0.47 24.42
C GLN A 50 13.90 0.60 23.04
N ASN A 51 13.67 -0.35 22.13
CA ASN A 51 14.21 -0.30 20.78
C ASN A 51 13.71 0.92 20.00
N LEU A 52 12.43 1.27 20.17
CA LEU A 52 11.82 2.45 19.56
C LEU A 52 12.48 3.73 20.06
N LEU A 53 12.63 3.91 21.38
CA LEU A 53 13.30 5.09 21.95
C LEU A 53 14.76 5.20 21.49
N ASN A 54 15.49 4.07 21.44
CA ASN A 54 16.86 4.03 20.94
C ASN A 54 16.99 4.32 19.43
N ASN A 55 15.91 4.14 18.67
CA ASN A 55 15.88 4.31 17.21
C ASN A 55 14.77 5.28 16.76
N ALA A 56 14.44 6.29 17.59
CA ALA A 56 13.27 7.15 17.35
C ALA A 56 13.33 7.87 15.99
N LEU A 57 14.51 8.32 15.57
CA LEU A 57 14.70 8.93 14.25
C LEU A 57 14.40 7.94 13.11
N LEU A 58 14.84 6.68 13.23
CA LEU A 58 14.58 5.64 12.23
C LEU A 58 13.07 5.36 12.12
N TRP A 59 12.37 5.31 13.26
CA TRP A 59 10.91 5.16 13.29
C TRP A 59 10.20 6.32 12.58
N ARG A 60 10.60 7.57 12.87
CA ARG A 60 10.07 8.78 12.23
C ARG A 60 10.34 8.81 10.72
N ILE A 61 11.55 8.40 10.29
CA ILE A 61 11.90 8.25 8.88
C ILE A 61 10.99 7.20 8.22
N GLY A 62 10.69 6.09 8.90
CA GLY A 62 9.75 5.08 8.43
C GLY A 62 8.35 5.64 8.19
N ILE A 63 7.82 6.40 9.16
CA ILE A 63 6.51 7.07 9.01
C ILE A 63 6.51 8.03 7.82
N ALA A 64 7.57 8.84 7.66
CA ALA A 64 7.68 9.77 6.53
C ALA A 64 7.80 9.02 5.19
N GLY A 65 8.57 7.93 5.15
CA GLY A 65 8.68 7.06 3.98
C GLY A 65 7.35 6.44 3.57
N ASP A 66 6.57 5.95 4.55
CA ASP A 66 5.23 5.43 4.33
C ASP A 66 4.27 6.49 3.75
N LEU A 67 4.38 7.74 4.21
CA LEU A 67 3.57 8.84 3.67
C LEU A 67 3.95 9.17 2.23
N ILE A 68 5.24 9.17 1.90
CA ILE A 68 5.72 9.35 0.52
C ILE A 68 5.23 8.20 -0.37
N MET A 69 5.28 6.96 0.12
CA MET A 69 4.71 5.80 -0.55
C MET A 69 3.23 6.00 -0.87
N HIS A 70 2.42 6.48 0.08
CA HIS A 70 1.00 6.76 -0.16
C HIS A 70 0.76 7.92 -1.12
N VAL A 71 1.67 8.88 -1.23
CA VAL A 71 1.62 9.89 -2.30
C VAL A 71 1.84 9.23 -3.68
N CYS A 72 2.74 8.25 -3.77
CA CYS A 72 2.91 7.46 -4.98
C CYS A 72 1.67 6.62 -5.33
N ASP A 73 0.90 6.12 -4.35
CA ASP A 73 -0.36 5.41 -4.59
C ASP A 73 -1.35 6.29 -5.38
N LEU A 74 -1.40 7.60 -5.08
CA LEU A 74 -2.23 8.57 -5.80
C LEU A 74 -1.80 8.70 -7.26
N PHE A 75 -0.50 8.85 -7.51
CA PHE A 75 0.03 8.95 -8.87
C PHE A 75 -0.20 7.67 -9.67
N LEU A 76 -0.04 6.50 -9.05
CA LEU A 76 -0.35 5.21 -9.67
C LEU A 76 -1.84 5.12 -10.05
N SER A 77 -2.74 5.46 -9.12
CA SER A 77 -4.20 5.43 -9.36
C SER A 77 -4.61 6.39 -10.47
N ILE A 78 -4.03 7.60 -10.52
CA ILE A 78 -4.27 8.56 -11.59
C ILE A 78 -3.74 8.05 -12.93
N ALA A 79 -2.55 7.44 -12.95
CA ALA A 79 -1.98 6.85 -14.16
C ALA A 79 -2.88 5.75 -14.72
N TYR A 80 -3.39 4.85 -13.87
CA TYR A 80 -4.32 3.81 -14.28
C TYR A 80 -5.64 4.37 -14.80
N PHE A 81 -6.21 5.35 -14.10
CA PHE A 81 -7.41 6.03 -14.59
C PHE A 81 -7.18 6.60 -16.00
N GLN A 82 -6.07 7.30 -16.20
CA GLN A 82 -5.78 7.95 -17.46
C GLN A 82 -5.50 6.95 -18.60
N LEU A 83 -4.90 5.80 -18.29
CA LEU A 83 -4.68 4.71 -19.24
C LEU A 83 -6.00 4.01 -19.60
N PHE A 84 -6.82 3.65 -18.62
CA PHE A 84 -7.97 2.76 -18.83
C PHE A 84 -9.31 3.48 -19.03
N ARG A 85 -9.37 4.81 -18.88
CA ARG A 85 -10.61 5.59 -19.13
C ARG A 85 -11.17 5.42 -20.54
N VAL A 86 -10.31 5.12 -21.52
CA VAL A 86 -10.71 4.90 -22.93
C VAL A 86 -11.34 3.53 -23.16
N VAL A 87 -11.14 2.58 -22.24
CA VAL A 87 -11.68 1.21 -22.31
C VAL A 87 -13.07 1.16 -21.67
N ASN A 88 -13.16 1.60 -20.40
CA ASN A 88 -14.43 1.70 -19.69
C ASN A 88 -14.33 2.80 -18.63
N ARG A 89 -14.82 4.00 -18.96
CA ARG A 89 -14.70 5.18 -18.09
C ARG A 89 -15.40 5.04 -16.74
N PRO A 90 -16.61 4.46 -16.62
CA PRO A 90 -17.20 4.16 -15.31
C PRO A 90 -16.33 3.28 -14.43
N LEU A 91 -15.81 2.15 -14.95
CA LEU A 91 -14.97 1.24 -14.17
C LEU A 91 -13.62 1.86 -13.81
N ALA A 92 -12.98 2.58 -14.75
CA ALA A 92 -11.73 3.29 -14.46
C ALA A 92 -11.91 4.34 -13.34
N ARG A 93 -13.05 5.04 -13.29
CA ARG A 93 -13.38 5.94 -12.17
C ARG A 93 -13.58 5.18 -10.86
N LEU A 94 -14.26 4.04 -10.91
CA LEU A 94 -14.51 3.23 -9.73
C LEU A 94 -13.19 2.72 -9.13
N SER A 95 -12.27 2.21 -9.96
CA SER A 95 -10.92 1.84 -9.53
C SER A 95 -10.18 3.02 -8.89
N LEU A 96 -10.19 4.19 -9.54
CA LEU A 96 -9.61 5.41 -8.97
C LEU A 96 -10.19 5.74 -7.59
N PHE A 97 -11.52 5.68 -7.42
CA PHE A 97 -12.14 5.94 -6.12
C PHE A 97 -11.72 4.94 -5.05
N PHE A 98 -11.64 3.64 -5.38
CA PHE A 98 -11.13 2.63 -4.47
C PHE A 98 -9.67 2.90 -4.08
N GLY A 99 -8.81 3.27 -5.03
CA GLY A 99 -7.43 3.67 -4.75
C GLY A 99 -7.34 4.88 -3.83
N LEU A 100 -8.10 5.94 -4.10
CA LEU A 100 -8.14 7.13 -3.23
C LEU A 100 -8.65 6.81 -1.81
N MET A 101 -9.67 5.95 -1.69
CA MET A 101 -10.19 5.51 -0.40
C MET A 101 -9.17 4.70 0.38
N GLN A 102 -8.49 3.73 -0.27
CA GLN A 102 -7.37 3.01 0.36
C GLN A 102 -6.32 4.01 0.87
N THR A 103 -5.87 4.93 0.00
CA THR A 103 -4.81 5.86 0.35
C THR A 103 -5.20 6.73 1.54
N ALA A 104 -6.43 7.25 1.55
CA ALA A 104 -6.94 8.06 2.67
C ALA A 104 -6.99 7.27 3.99
N VAL A 105 -7.50 6.04 3.95
CA VAL A 105 -7.54 5.14 5.12
C VAL A 105 -6.13 4.86 5.64
N LEU A 106 -5.18 4.55 4.75
CA LEU A 106 -3.82 4.21 5.15
C LEU A 106 -3.02 5.39 5.69
N ILE A 107 -3.19 6.58 5.11
CA ILE A 107 -2.59 7.83 5.65
C ILE A 107 -3.14 8.11 7.04
N ALA A 108 -4.46 8.08 7.23
CA ALA A 108 -5.08 8.28 8.54
C ALA A 108 -4.57 7.25 9.56
N ASN A 109 -4.44 5.99 9.14
CA ASN A 109 -3.92 4.91 9.96
C ASN A 109 -2.46 5.12 10.41
N LYS A 110 -1.65 5.97 9.73
CA LYS A 110 -0.29 6.30 10.20
C LYS A 110 -0.28 7.02 11.54
N LEU A 111 -1.40 7.59 11.99
CA LEU A 111 -1.54 8.09 13.35
C LEU A 111 -1.21 7.01 14.39
N ASN A 112 -1.59 5.74 14.14
CA ASN A 112 -1.28 4.62 15.04
C ASN A 112 0.23 4.37 15.18
N LEU A 113 1.05 4.74 14.19
CA LEU A 113 2.52 4.66 14.29
C LEU A 113 3.13 5.91 14.97
N VAL A 114 2.40 7.03 15.00
CA VAL A 114 2.80 8.24 15.73
C VAL A 114 2.52 8.09 17.24
N MET A 115 1.42 7.43 17.62
CA MET A 115 1.03 7.25 19.04
C MET A 115 2.13 6.68 19.94
N PRO A 116 2.91 5.65 19.54
CA PRO A 116 4.05 5.15 20.33
C PRO A 116 5.05 6.24 20.73
N LEU A 117 5.36 7.17 19.82
CA LEU A 117 6.26 8.30 20.12
C LEU A 117 5.64 9.24 21.15
N LEU A 118 4.34 9.52 21.03
CA LEU A 118 3.62 10.38 21.97
C LEU A 118 3.57 9.78 23.37
N TYR A 119 3.38 8.46 23.50
CA TYR A 119 3.34 7.80 24.80
C TYR A 119 4.73 7.70 25.43
N LEU A 120 5.75 7.34 24.66
CA LEU A 120 7.06 6.98 25.20
C LEU A 120 7.99 8.17 25.38
N GLU A 121 8.04 9.12 24.44
CA GLU A 121 8.92 10.30 24.56
C GLU A 121 8.40 11.34 25.56
N HIS A 122 7.09 11.32 25.86
CA HIS A 122 6.45 12.25 26.80
C HIS A 122 5.97 11.54 28.06
N ALA A 123 6.54 10.38 28.39
CA ALA A 123 6.18 9.59 29.57
C ALA A 123 6.32 10.41 30.87
N ASP A 124 7.28 11.34 30.91
CA ASP A 124 7.50 12.30 31.99
C ASP A 124 6.33 13.27 32.21
N LYS A 125 5.48 13.49 31.20
CA LYS A 125 4.32 14.39 31.25
C LYS A 125 3.00 13.66 31.46
N LEU A 126 3.00 12.33 31.39
CA LEU A 126 1.81 11.47 31.49
C LEU A 126 1.70 10.82 32.87
N HIS A 127 1.69 11.63 33.93
CA HIS A 127 1.77 11.17 35.33
C HIS A 127 0.64 10.23 35.79
N SER A 128 -0.50 10.21 35.08
CA SER A 128 -1.62 9.32 35.40
C SER A 128 -1.40 7.86 34.97
N PHE A 129 -0.36 7.57 34.18
CA PHE A 129 -0.06 6.24 33.67
C PHE A 129 1.29 5.74 34.19
N SER A 130 1.39 4.44 34.48
CA SER A 130 2.68 3.81 34.73
C SER A 130 3.48 3.66 33.44
N LEU A 131 4.81 3.56 33.53
CA LEU A 131 5.66 3.28 32.37
C LEU A 131 5.23 1.99 31.65
N SER A 132 4.89 0.93 32.39
CA SER A 132 4.41 -0.33 31.81
C SER A 132 3.12 -0.14 31.02
N GLN A 133 2.17 0.67 31.50
CA GLN A 133 0.95 0.99 30.76
C GLN A 133 1.25 1.73 29.45
N LEU A 134 2.18 2.70 29.47
CA LEU A 134 2.57 3.44 28.27
C LEU A 134 3.25 2.52 27.23
N GLN A 135 4.06 1.56 27.67
CA GLN A 135 4.70 0.56 26.80
C GLN A 135 3.66 -0.35 26.13
N GLU A 136 2.67 -0.84 26.90
CA GLU A 136 1.56 -1.63 26.37
C GLU A 136 0.71 -0.83 25.38
N MET A 137 0.40 0.43 25.69
CA MET A 137 -0.36 1.30 24.79
C MET A 137 0.38 1.58 23.48
N ALA A 138 1.70 1.75 23.55
CA ALA A 138 2.55 1.88 22.37
C ALA A 138 2.50 0.61 21.51
N PHE A 139 2.68 -0.56 22.14
CA PHE A 139 2.61 -1.84 21.45
C PHE A 139 1.24 -2.12 20.84
N LEU A 140 0.15 -1.84 21.55
CA LEU A 140 -1.22 -1.94 21.04
C LEU A 140 -1.48 -1.00 19.87
N SER A 141 -0.89 0.20 19.87
CA SER A 141 -1.04 1.13 18.73
C SER A 141 -0.32 0.62 17.49
N ILE A 142 0.85 -0.01 17.66
CA ILE A 142 1.54 -0.68 16.56
C ILE A 142 0.69 -1.84 16.02
N GLN A 143 0.10 -2.67 16.88
CA GLN A 143 -0.80 -3.73 16.41
C GLN A 143 -2.05 -3.18 15.73
N ALA A 144 -2.64 -2.09 16.25
CA ALA A 144 -3.80 -1.43 15.64
C ALA A 144 -3.47 -0.90 14.23
N HIS A 145 -2.23 -0.47 13.98
CA HIS A 145 -1.76 -0.11 12.64
C HIS A 145 -1.93 -1.28 11.65
N ASP A 146 -1.60 -2.51 12.04
CA ASP A 146 -1.70 -3.68 11.15
C ASP A 146 -3.16 -3.96 10.74
N TYR A 147 -4.10 -3.83 11.67
CA TYR A 147 -5.53 -3.93 11.38
C TYR A 147 -6.02 -2.81 10.46
N GLY A 148 -5.64 -1.56 10.74
CA GLY A 148 -5.98 -0.44 9.87
C GLY A 148 -5.37 -0.57 8.47
N PHE A 149 -4.19 -1.22 8.37
CA PHE A 149 -3.55 -1.52 7.10
C PHE A 149 -4.38 -2.54 6.31
N GLY A 150 -4.79 -3.63 6.95
CA GLY A 150 -5.72 -4.60 6.37
C GLY A 150 -7.02 -3.98 5.89
N ILE A 151 -7.64 -3.08 6.66
CA ILE A 151 -8.86 -2.38 6.24
C ILE A 151 -8.63 -1.56 4.96
N GLY A 152 -7.52 -0.83 4.86
CA GLY A 152 -7.17 -0.10 3.64
C GLY A 152 -6.97 -1.02 2.42
N LEU A 153 -6.35 -2.19 2.63
CA LEU A 153 -6.11 -3.18 1.58
C LEU A 153 -7.38 -3.82 1.03
N ILE A 154 -8.52 -3.77 1.73
CA ILE A 154 -9.80 -4.22 1.18
C ILE A 154 -10.18 -3.39 -0.05
N PHE A 155 -10.10 -2.05 0.08
CA PHE A 155 -10.40 -1.15 -1.04
C PHE A 155 -9.40 -1.35 -2.19
N PHE A 156 -8.13 -1.55 -1.87
CA PHE A 156 -7.13 -1.85 -2.88
C PHE A 156 -7.38 -3.19 -3.59
N GLY A 157 -7.80 -4.24 -2.86
CA GLY A 157 -8.18 -5.51 -3.45
C GLY A 157 -9.28 -5.36 -4.49
N PHE A 158 -10.31 -4.54 -4.21
CA PHE A 158 -11.33 -4.21 -5.20
C PHE A 158 -10.80 -3.38 -6.37
N ALA A 159 -9.90 -2.40 -6.13
CA ALA A 159 -9.23 -1.67 -7.20
C ALA A 159 -8.48 -2.62 -8.13
N CYS A 160 -7.66 -3.54 -7.58
CA CYS A 160 -6.94 -4.55 -8.33
C CYS A 160 -7.86 -5.43 -9.18
N LEU A 161 -9.01 -5.88 -8.65
CA LEU A 161 -9.97 -6.67 -9.44
C LEU A 161 -10.53 -5.90 -10.63
N ILE A 162 -10.80 -4.60 -10.46
CA ILE A 162 -11.28 -3.74 -11.55
C ILE A 162 -10.16 -3.47 -12.56
N ASP A 163 -8.95 -3.17 -12.09
CA ASP A 163 -7.79 -2.94 -12.93
C ASP A 163 -7.42 -4.18 -13.74
N ALA A 164 -7.49 -5.36 -13.13
CA ALA A 164 -7.31 -6.65 -13.79
C ALA A 164 -8.27 -6.81 -14.98
N TYR A 165 -9.56 -6.53 -14.76
CA TYR A 165 -10.55 -6.54 -15.83
C TYR A 165 -10.21 -5.53 -16.93
N LEU A 166 -9.88 -4.29 -16.57
CA LEU A 166 -9.53 -3.24 -17.53
C LEU A 166 -8.28 -3.61 -18.35
N ILE A 167 -7.25 -4.18 -17.70
CA ILE A 167 -6.03 -4.67 -18.34
C ILE A 167 -6.37 -5.73 -19.39
N ILE A 168 -7.15 -6.76 -19.01
CA ILE A 168 -7.52 -7.88 -19.89
C ILE A 168 -8.30 -7.39 -21.12
N GLN A 169 -9.18 -6.41 -20.95
CA GLN A 169 -10.02 -5.87 -22.01
C GLN A 169 -9.31 -4.83 -22.88
N SER A 170 -8.32 -4.12 -22.35
CA SER A 170 -7.67 -3.02 -23.06
C SER A 170 -6.82 -3.44 -24.26
N GLY A 171 -6.16 -4.60 -24.19
CA GLY A 171 -5.09 -4.96 -25.12
C GLY A 171 -3.81 -4.11 -25.00
N PHE A 172 -3.75 -3.12 -24.09
CA PHE A 172 -2.61 -2.23 -23.90
C PHE A 172 -1.42 -2.93 -23.22
N LEU A 173 -1.74 -3.90 -22.37
CA LEU A 173 -0.83 -4.71 -21.57
C LEU A 173 -1.13 -6.20 -21.87
N PRO A 174 -0.15 -7.10 -21.71
CA PRO A 174 -0.41 -8.54 -21.79
C PRO A 174 -1.50 -9.00 -20.83
N LYS A 175 -2.40 -9.87 -21.30
CA LYS A 175 -3.52 -10.38 -20.49
C LYS A 175 -3.07 -11.10 -19.22
N PHE A 176 -1.91 -11.76 -19.24
CA PHE A 176 -1.39 -12.46 -18.05
C PHE A 176 -1.13 -11.52 -16.88
N LEU A 177 -0.74 -10.26 -17.13
CA LEU A 177 -0.57 -9.25 -16.09
C LEU A 177 -1.90 -8.89 -15.42
N GLY A 178 -2.99 -8.85 -16.20
CA GLY A 178 -4.32 -8.65 -15.65
C GLY A 178 -4.74 -9.80 -14.75
N TRP A 179 -4.47 -11.05 -15.14
CA TRP A 179 -4.73 -12.21 -14.29
C TRP A 179 -3.91 -12.18 -12.99
N PHE A 180 -2.65 -11.78 -13.04
CA PHE A 180 -1.79 -11.65 -11.87
C PHE A 180 -2.32 -10.59 -10.90
N ILE A 181 -2.67 -9.39 -11.40
CA ILE A 181 -3.27 -8.34 -10.56
C ILE A 181 -4.62 -8.79 -9.98
N GLY A 182 -5.43 -9.52 -10.75
CA GLY A 182 -6.70 -10.05 -10.27
C GLY A 182 -6.49 -11.03 -9.10
N LEU A 183 -5.50 -11.92 -9.24
CA LEU A 183 -5.12 -12.85 -8.19
C LEU A 183 -4.58 -12.11 -6.95
N ALA A 184 -3.74 -11.08 -7.14
CA ALA A 184 -3.29 -10.22 -6.05
C ALA A 184 -4.46 -9.55 -5.32
N GLY A 185 -5.47 -9.05 -6.05
CA GLY A 185 -6.69 -8.49 -5.47
C GLY A 185 -7.44 -9.47 -4.59
N ILE A 186 -7.59 -10.73 -5.03
CA ILE A 186 -8.18 -11.80 -4.22
C ILE A 186 -7.33 -12.07 -2.97
N CYS A 187 -6.01 -12.16 -3.12
CA CYS A 187 -5.08 -12.35 -2.02
C CYS A 187 -5.17 -11.23 -0.97
N TYR A 188 -5.29 -9.97 -1.39
CA TYR A 188 -5.50 -8.84 -0.48
C TYR A 188 -6.79 -8.96 0.30
N LEU A 189 -7.89 -9.33 -0.36
CA LEU A 189 -9.19 -9.52 0.29
C LEU A 189 -9.13 -10.68 1.29
N ILE A 190 -8.59 -11.84 0.89
CA ILE A 190 -8.43 -13.00 1.78
C ILE A 190 -7.60 -12.60 3.01
N ASN A 191 -6.43 -12.00 2.80
CA ASN A 191 -5.55 -11.59 3.91
C ASN A 191 -6.27 -10.64 4.89
N SER A 192 -6.94 -9.63 4.35
CA SER A 192 -7.58 -8.58 5.16
C SER A 192 -8.80 -9.10 5.92
N PHE A 193 -9.64 -9.92 5.28
CA PHE A 193 -10.79 -10.54 5.96
C PHE A 193 -10.36 -11.62 6.95
N THR A 194 -9.29 -12.39 6.68
CA THR A 194 -8.73 -13.31 7.67
C THR A 194 -8.25 -12.55 8.90
N LEU A 195 -7.52 -11.44 8.72
CA LEU A 195 -7.06 -10.62 9.84
C LEU A 195 -8.22 -10.13 10.71
N LEU A 196 -9.34 -9.72 10.10
CA LEU A 196 -10.49 -9.17 10.81
C LEU A 196 -11.42 -10.23 11.43
N LEU A 197 -11.71 -11.31 10.71
CA LEU A 197 -12.72 -12.30 11.09
C LEU A 197 -12.12 -13.49 11.83
N ALA A 198 -10.84 -13.80 11.58
CA ALA A 198 -10.19 -15.00 12.06
C ALA A 198 -8.68 -14.76 12.30
N PRO A 199 -8.29 -13.80 13.18
CA PRO A 199 -6.91 -13.35 13.33
C PRO A 199 -5.92 -14.47 13.71
N SER A 200 -6.39 -15.52 14.38
CA SER A 200 -5.57 -16.71 14.71
C SER A 200 -5.05 -17.47 13.49
N TYR A 201 -5.69 -17.29 12.32
CA TYR A 201 -5.28 -17.91 11.05
C TYR A 201 -4.39 -16.99 10.19
N SER A 202 -4.21 -15.72 10.58
CA SER A 202 -3.42 -14.75 9.82
C SER A 202 -1.96 -15.18 9.62
N PRO A 203 -1.26 -15.74 10.62
CA PRO A 203 0.13 -16.20 10.45
C PRO A 203 0.30 -17.34 9.44
N GLN A 204 -0.74 -18.13 9.18
CA GLN A 204 -0.72 -19.22 8.20
C GLN A 204 -1.10 -18.72 6.79
N VAL A 205 -1.97 -17.71 6.69
CA VAL A 205 -2.41 -17.14 5.41
C VAL A 205 -1.34 -16.24 4.81
N PHE A 206 -0.72 -15.37 5.62
CA PHE A 206 0.22 -14.35 5.15
C PHE A 206 1.38 -14.89 4.29
N PRO A 207 2.08 -15.98 4.68
CA PRO A 207 3.20 -16.53 3.89
C PRO A 207 2.78 -17.08 2.52
N VAL A 208 1.50 -17.43 2.33
CA VAL A 208 0.98 -17.96 1.07
C VAL A 208 0.58 -16.84 0.12
N VAL A 209 -0.10 -15.81 0.64
CA VAL A 209 -0.61 -14.69 -0.17
C VAL A 209 0.47 -13.69 -0.53
N MET A 210 1.42 -13.42 0.36
CA MET A 210 2.42 -12.37 0.18
C MET A 210 3.32 -12.58 -1.06
N PRO A 211 3.86 -13.79 -1.35
CA PRO A 211 4.64 -14.01 -2.57
C PRO A 211 3.83 -13.77 -3.85
N ILE A 212 2.54 -14.16 -3.85
CA ILE A 212 1.65 -13.98 -5.00
C ILE A 212 1.40 -12.50 -5.26
N ILE A 213 1.09 -11.75 -4.20
CA ILE A 213 0.93 -10.29 -4.27
C ILE A 213 2.20 -9.65 -4.82
N PHE A 214 3.35 -9.91 -4.19
CA PHE A 214 4.63 -9.31 -4.56
C PHE A 214 5.00 -9.60 -6.03
N LEU A 215 4.91 -10.86 -6.47
CA LEU A 215 5.24 -11.22 -7.84
C LEU A 215 4.29 -10.57 -8.86
N SER A 216 3.01 -10.46 -8.52
CA SER A 216 2.00 -9.85 -9.38
C SER A 216 2.26 -8.36 -9.58
N GLU A 217 2.45 -7.62 -8.50
CA GLU A 217 2.68 -6.18 -8.55
C GLU A 217 4.03 -5.85 -9.19
N LEU A 218 5.09 -6.59 -8.82
CA LEU A 218 6.41 -6.40 -9.40
C LEU A 218 6.38 -6.64 -10.92
N SER A 219 5.64 -7.66 -11.38
CA SER A 219 5.49 -7.94 -12.81
C SER A 219 4.85 -6.78 -13.57
N VAL A 220 3.79 -6.18 -13.01
CA VAL A 220 3.12 -5.03 -13.64
C VAL A 220 3.97 -3.77 -13.56
N CYS A 221 4.56 -3.50 -12.41
CA CYS A 221 5.50 -2.41 -12.18
C CYS A 221 6.61 -2.40 -13.24
N LEU A 222 7.34 -3.51 -13.38
CA LEU A 222 8.44 -3.63 -14.33
C LEU A 222 7.97 -3.50 -15.78
N TRP A 223 6.79 -4.06 -16.10
CA TRP A 223 6.25 -3.94 -17.45
C TRP A 223 5.92 -2.48 -17.81
N LEU A 224 5.22 -1.78 -16.93
CA LEU A 224 4.87 -0.36 -17.13
C LEU A 224 6.10 0.52 -17.27
N LEU A 225 7.13 0.26 -16.45
CA LEU A 225 8.36 1.05 -16.45
C LEU A 225 9.23 0.80 -17.70
N ILE A 226 9.38 -0.45 -18.12
CA ILE A 226 10.32 -0.84 -19.19
C ILE A 226 9.64 -0.86 -20.57
N LYS A 227 8.49 -1.53 -20.69
CA LYS A 227 7.79 -1.75 -21.97
C LYS A 227 6.74 -0.69 -22.26
N GLY A 228 6.12 -0.12 -21.23
CA GLY A 228 5.00 0.82 -21.39
C GLY A 228 3.73 0.14 -21.92
N VAL A 229 2.90 0.91 -22.62
CA VAL A 229 1.59 0.48 -23.13
C VAL A 229 1.51 0.53 -24.65
N LYS A 230 0.81 -0.45 -25.23
CA LYS A 230 0.48 -0.49 -26.66
C LYS A 230 -0.89 0.15 -26.89
N MET A 231 -0.97 1.47 -26.77
CA MET A 231 -2.13 2.20 -27.31
C MET A 231 -1.89 2.44 -28.79
N GLU A 232 -2.56 1.67 -29.66
CA GLU A 232 -2.62 2.05 -31.07
C GLU A 232 -3.33 3.40 -31.16
N LYS A 233 -2.74 4.35 -31.91
CA LYS A 233 -3.45 5.54 -32.35
C LYS A 233 -4.58 5.05 -33.26
N THR A 234 -5.75 4.81 -32.70
CA THR A 234 -6.96 4.78 -33.51
C THR A 234 -7.09 6.19 -34.08
N GLY A 235 -6.96 6.26 -35.42
CA GLY A 235 -6.81 7.49 -36.19
C GLY A 235 -7.96 8.48 -36.05
#